data_AF-A0A511AS09-F1
#
_entry.id   AF-A0A511AS09-F1
#
_cell.length_a   1.000
_cell.length_b   1.000
_cell.length_c   1.000
_cell.angle_alpha   90.00
_cell.angle_beta   90.00
_cell.angle_gamma   90.00
#
_symmetry.space_group_name_H-M   'P 1'
#
loop_
_entity.id
_entity.type
_entity.pdbx_description
1 polymer ?
#
loop_
_entity_poly.entity_id
_entity_poly.type
_entity_poly.pdbx_seq_one_letter_code
_entity_poly.pdbx_strand_id
1 'polypeptide(L)'
;MSRFLKKFMVLSSVFLLAACQDSADAESEKPEEEVATEDDTEKKDETVDATTEATTEGAYIRNTELEWSAQPELGLVKGDYYSTKERFRQGHEGTFELVQSDNEIVHVQFDEQTRPNYYNRFYQDVPKRLSEYNFDMGDKKGAAWIESVVLVEDQMLEEQRVTGDFDVVSGASNSIEQSMLPLAEKIDEMRSQPTSESYYGIAEDLGNGLTAYLKVILDGDTITEVRYDEIFADDPKDIEDPKLKPFYRQSKYESVSYDEPYRIGFNVQMDALNEKVVETQDLLDLSELPAIDETGDYKSAGFTVRNDSCDNYLALAEKIQDELKADGHL
;
A
#
# COMPACT_ATOMS: atom_id res chain seq x y z
N MET A 1 65.06 0.28 1.98
CA MET A 1 65.53 -0.73 2.95
C MET A 1 64.31 -1.48 3.46
N SER A 2 64.05 -2.66 2.88
CA SER A 2 64.10 -3.98 3.55
C SER A 2 62.72 -4.36 4.09
N ARG A 3 61.87 -5.06 3.34
CA ARG A 3 61.85 -6.54 3.18
C ARG A 3 62.17 -7.27 4.49
N PHE A 4 61.17 -7.93 5.05
CA PHE A 4 61.37 -9.20 5.74
C PHE A 4 60.42 -10.25 5.17
N LEU A 5 61.02 -11.39 4.93
CA LEU A 5 60.58 -12.53 4.15
C LEU A 5 60.82 -13.74 5.03
N LYS A 6 59.89 -14.70 5.06
CA LYS A 6 60.07 -16.17 5.19
C LYS A 6 58.81 -16.78 5.80
N LYS A 7 58.34 -18.00 5.49
CA LYS A 7 58.48 -18.99 4.40
C LYS A 7 58.05 -20.31 5.05
N PHE A 8 57.15 -21.07 4.43
CA PHE A 8 57.05 -22.54 4.39
C PHE A 8 55.89 -22.80 3.39
N MET A 9 56.03 -23.25 2.13
CA MET A 9 56.70 -24.42 1.52
C MET A 9 56.15 -25.72 2.10
N VAL A 10 55.49 -26.63 1.36
CA VAL A 10 56.00 -27.53 0.29
C VAL A 10 54.77 -28.10 -0.46
N LEU A 11 54.61 -27.94 -1.79
CA LEU A 11 55.06 -28.80 -2.92
C LEU A 11 54.62 -30.28 -2.79
N SER A 12 53.91 -30.92 -3.73
CA SER A 12 54.38 -31.32 -5.06
C SER A 12 53.20 -32.01 -5.79
N SER A 13 52.87 -31.69 -7.05
CA SER A 13 53.46 -32.23 -8.31
C SER A 13 52.92 -33.64 -8.66
N VAL A 14 52.57 -34.02 -9.89
CA VAL A 14 52.77 -33.46 -11.24
C VAL A 14 51.89 -34.22 -12.27
N PHE A 15 51.52 -33.48 -13.32
CA PHE A 15 51.09 -33.81 -14.69
C PHE A 15 51.40 -35.21 -15.30
N LEU A 16 50.54 -35.65 -16.24
CA LEU A 16 50.87 -35.69 -17.68
C LEU A 16 49.63 -35.91 -18.58
N LEU A 17 49.55 -35.15 -19.68
CA LEU A 17 48.72 -35.38 -20.88
C LEU A 17 49.42 -36.33 -21.86
N ALA A 18 48.67 -37.09 -22.67
CA ALA A 18 48.84 -37.21 -24.13
C ALA A 18 47.78 -38.14 -24.78
N ALA A 19 47.56 -37.94 -26.08
CA ALA A 19 46.38 -38.30 -26.88
C ALA A 19 46.57 -39.49 -27.87
N CYS A 20 45.47 -39.81 -28.56
CA CYS A 20 45.29 -40.40 -29.92
C CYS A 20 45.05 -41.92 -30.14
N GLN A 21 43.83 -42.19 -30.65
CA GLN A 21 43.41 -42.95 -31.86
C GLN A 21 43.31 -44.49 -31.95
N ASP A 22 42.09 -44.88 -32.35
CA ASP A 22 41.58 -45.94 -33.27
C ASP A 22 41.97 -47.43 -33.14
N SER A 23 40.94 -48.27 -32.97
CA SER A 23 40.57 -49.34 -33.93
C SER A 23 39.25 -50.05 -33.57
N ALA A 24 38.43 -50.30 -34.59
CA ALA A 24 37.20 -51.12 -34.66
C ALA A 24 37.44 -52.61 -34.28
N ASP A 25 36.50 -53.56 -34.11
CA ASP A 25 35.15 -53.84 -34.64
C ASP A 25 34.45 -54.86 -33.69
N ALA A 26 33.10 -54.85 -33.61
CA ALA A 26 32.24 -56.06 -33.61
C ALA A 26 30.73 -55.69 -33.62
N GLU A 27 29.98 -56.33 -34.52
CA GLU A 27 28.60 -56.07 -34.98
C GLU A 27 27.44 -56.42 -34.02
N SER A 28 26.30 -55.73 -34.27
CA SER A 28 24.85 -56.11 -34.23
C SER A 28 24.27 -56.91 -33.03
N GLU A 29 23.09 -56.63 -32.46
CA GLU A 29 21.76 -56.34 -33.03
C GLU A 29 20.89 -55.50 -32.06
N LYS A 30 19.90 -54.77 -32.60
CA LYS A 30 18.80 -54.11 -31.86
C LYS A 30 17.80 -55.15 -31.30
N PRO A 31 17.07 -54.81 -30.23
CA PRO A 31 15.61 -54.76 -30.39
C PRO A 31 14.91 -53.57 -29.70
N GLU A 32 13.98 -53.01 -30.49
CA GLU A 32 12.61 -52.51 -30.21
C GLU A 32 12.30 -51.59 -29.01
N GLU A 33 11.67 -50.46 -29.36
CA GLU A 33 10.99 -49.49 -28.51
C GLU A 33 9.79 -50.09 -27.77
N GLU A 34 9.69 -49.81 -26.47
CA GLU A 34 8.42 -49.80 -25.74
C GLU A 34 8.30 -48.44 -25.05
N VAL A 35 7.38 -47.62 -25.57
CA VAL A 35 7.06 -46.28 -25.06
C VAL A 35 6.19 -46.44 -23.81
N ALA A 36 6.78 -46.17 -22.65
CA ALA A 36 6.02 -45.95 -21.41
C ALA A 36 5.61 -44.47 -21.37
N THR A 37 4.31 -44.23 -21.41
CA THR A 37 3.66 -42.93 -21.24
C THR A 37 3.85 -42.41 -19.82
N GLU A 38 4.51 -41.25 -19.68
CA GLU A 38 4.46 -40.45 -18.44
C GLU A 38 3.14 -39.68 -18.39
N ASP A 39 2.45 -39.84 -17.26
CA ASP A 39 1.18 -39.21 -16.92
C ASP A 39 1.47 -37.79 -16.40
N ASP A 40 1.31 -36.80 -17.28
CA ASP A 40 1.34 -35.38 -16.93
C ASP A 40 0.11 -35.06 -16.08
N THR A 41 0.29 -35.05 -14.76
CA THR A 41 -0.71 -34.49 -13.84
C THR A 41 -0.58 -32.96 -13.87
N GLU A 42 -1.30 -32.38 -14.83
CA GLU A 42 -1.56 -30.95 -14.98
C GLU A 42 -2.19 -30.40 -13.69
N LYS A 43 -1.39 -29.66 -12.89
CA LYS A 43 -1.96 -28.75 -11.89
C LYS A 43 -2.63 -27.61 -12.66
N LYS A 44 -3.96 -27.62 -12.70
CA LYS A 44 -4.77 -26.45 -13.04
C LYS A 44 -4.39 -25.30 -12.09
N ASP A 45 -3.66 -24.32 -12.60
CA ASP A 45 -3.77 -22.95 -12.11
C ASP A 45 -5.15 -22.45 -12.53
N GLU A 46 -6.06 -22.28 -11.57
CA GLU A 46 -7.27 -21.50 -11.79
C GLU A 46 -6.86 -20.04 -11.95
N THR A 47 -6.71 -19.63 -13.21
CA THR A 47 -6.60 -18.24 -13.61
C THR A 47 -8.00 -17.64 -13.44
N VAL A 48 -8.14 -16.73 -12.46
CA VAL A 48 -9.33 -15.88 -12.36
C VAL A 48 -9.34 -15.00 -13.61
N ASP A 49 -10.40 -15.09 -14.40
CA ASP A 49 -10.49 -14.47 -15.72
C ASP A 49 -10.66 -12.96 -15.55
N ALA A 50 -9.55 -12.22 -15.55
CA ALA A 50 -9.56 -10.75 -15.51
C ALA A 50 -10.20 -10.23 -16.81
N THR A 51 -11.50 -9.94 -16.75
CA THR A 51 -12.21 -9.37 -17.90
C THR A 51 -11.91 -7.88 -17.98
N THR A 52 -11.54 -7.42 -19.18
CA THR A 52 -11.33 -6.00 -19.45
C THR A 52 -12.53 -5.45 -20.21
N GLU A 53 -13.19 -4.45 -19.65
CA GLU A 53 -14.32 -3.78 -20.30
C GLU A 53 -13.87 -2.40 -20.80
N ALA A 54 -14.05 -2.17 -22.10
CA ALA A 54 -13.83 -0.86 -22.69
C ALA A 54 -15.05 0.03 -22.39
N THR A 55 -14.82 1.15 -21.72
CA THR A 55 -15.83 2.21 -21.59
C THR A 55 -16.05 2.90 -22.93
N THR A 56 -17.20 3.57 -23.07
CA THR A 56 -17.55 4.36 -24.26
C THR A 56 -16.57 5.48 -24.60
N GLU A 57 -15.67 5.82 -23.66
CA GLU A 57 -14.65 6.85 -23.83
C GLU A 57 -13.22 6.31 -23.97
N GLY A 58 -13.04 4.99 -24.10
CA GLY A 58 -11.74 4.36 -24.32
C GLY A 58 -10.93 4.09 -23.05
N ALA A 59 -11.48 4.33 -21.85
CA ALA A 59 -10.91 3.84 -20.60
C ALA A 59 -11.19 2.34 -20.42
N TYR A 60 -10.22 1.58 -19.92
CA TYR A 60 -10.36 0.13 -19.69
C TYR A 60 -10.55 -0.15 -18.20
N ILE A 61 -11.68 -0.77 -17.86
CA ILE A 61 -11.93 -1.25 -16.49
C ILE A 61 -11.39 -2.66 -16.40
N ARG A 62 -10.53 -2.90 -15.41
CA ARG A 62 -10.08 -4.24 -15.06
C ARG A 62 -11.02 -4.81 -14.01
N ASN A 63 -11.82 -5.80 -14.35
CA ASN A 63 -12.71 -6.44 -13.37
C ASN A 63 -12.00 -7.59 -12.66
N THR A 64 -12.31 -7.78 -11.38
CA THR A 64 -11.82 -8.90 -10.57
C THR A 64 -12.99 -9.54 -9.80
N GLU A 65 -12.90 -10.84 -9.55
CA GLU A 65 -13.84 -11.58 -8.68
C GLU A 65 -13.40 -11.56 -7.20
N LEU A 66 -12.24 -10.97 -6.91
CA LEU A 66 -11.71 -10.81 -5.56
C LEU A 66 -12.50 -9.75 -4.80
N GLU A 67 -12.71 -9.96 -3.52
CA GLU A 67 -13.63 -9.14 -2.71
C GLU A 67 -12.89 -8.51 -1.53
N TRP A 68 -12.75 -7.19 -1.58
CA TRP A 68 -12.30 -6.36 -0.46
C TRP A 68 -12.94 -4.98 -0.55
N SER A 69 -13.06 -4.31 0.59
CA SER A 69 -13.36 -2.87 0.63
C SER A 69 -12.09 -2.10 0.90
N ALA A 70 -11.90 -1.01 0.17
CA ALA A 70 -10.86 -0.02 0.44
C ALA A 70 -11.40 1.20 1.20
N GLN A 71 -12.70 1.21 1.53
CA GLN A 71 -13.35 2.37 2.11
C GLN A 71 -13.03 2.52 3.60
N PRO A 72 -12.78 3.75 4.08
CA PRO A 72 -12.73 4.04 5.50
C PRO A 72 -14.15 3.98 6.10
N GLU A 73 -14.22 3.81 7.43
CA GLU A 73 -15.49 3.97 8.15
C GLU A 73 -15.98 5.42 8.04
N LEU A 74 -17.25 5.60 7.63
CA LEU A 74 -17.85 6.93 7.51
C LEU A 74 -18.12 7.55 8.89
N GLY A 75 -17.90 8.86 8.97
CA GLY A 75 -18.04 9.62 10.20
C GLY A 75 -16.72 9.86 10.91
N LEU A 76 -16.81 10.40 12.13
CA LEU A 76 -15.66 10.76 12.96
C LEU A 76 -15.22 9.56 13.82
N VAL A 77 -13.93 9.26 13.76
CA VAL A 77 -13.21 8.38 14.67
C VAL A 77 -12.14 9.19 15.39
N LYS A 78 -12.08 9.09 16.71
CA LYS A 78 -11.03 9.75 17.50
C LYS A 78 -10.63 8.94 18.72
N GLY A 79 -9.44 9.20 19.24
CA GLY A 79 -8.96 8.56 20.47
C GLY A 79 -7.45 8.62 20.65
N ASP A 80 -6.97 7.87 21.63
CA ASP A 80 -5.55 7.67 21.89
C ASP A 80 -4.91 6.94 20.70
N TYR A 81 -3.81 7.48 20.20
CA TYR A 81 -3.14 6.99 19.00
C TYR A 81 -1.88 6.20 19.34
N TYR A 82 -1.75 5.04 18.68
CA TYR A 82 -0.58 4.19 18.74
C TYR A 82 -0.18 3.82 17.33
N SER A 83 1.06 4.08 16.96
CA SER A 83 1.59 3.68 15.65
C SER A 83 3.00 3.14 15.73
N THR A 84 3.33 2.27 14.78
CA THR A 84 4.70 1.80 14.59
C THR A 84 4.95 1.50 13.12
N LYS A 85 6.20 1.70 12.71
CA LYS A 85 6.62 1.54 11.32
C LYS A 85 7.98 0.89 11.27
N GLU A 86 8.08 -0.23 10.56
CA GLU A 86 9.35 -0.96 10.44
C GLU A 86 9.53 -1.63 9.09
N ARG A 87 10.81 -1.83 8.74
CA ARG A 87 11.21 -2.56 7.54
C ARG A 87 11.53 -4.00 7.87
N PHE A 88 10.81 -4.93 7.24
CA PHE A 88 10.95 -6.36 7.49
C PHE A 88 12.05 -6.98 6.64
N ARG A 89 12.41 -8.24 6.93
CA ARG A 89 13.49 -8.98 6.26
C ARG A 89 13.40 -8.96 4.73
N GLN A 90 12.19 -8.90 4.17
CA GLN A 90 11.96 -8.86 2.72
C GLN A 90 12.20 -7.48 2.10
N GLY A 91 12.45 -6.45 2.91
CA GLY A 91 12.72 -5.07 2.52
C GLY A 91 11.50 -4.16 2.45
N HIS A 92 10.29 -4.74 2.52
CA HIS A 92 9.03 -4.03 2.62
C HIS A 92 8.91 -3.30 3.95
N GLU A 93 8.23 -2.17 3.96
CA GLU A 93 8.05 -1.35 5.16
C GLU A 93 6.58 -1.33 5.55
N GLY A 94 6.26 -1.95 6.68
CA GLY A 94 4.90 -2.00 7.21
C GLY A 94 4.68 -0.87 8.20
N THR A 95 3.48 -0.31 8.17
CA THR A 95 2.98 0.69 9.13
C THR A 95 1.72 0.12 9.75
N PHE A 96 1.66 0.07 11.08
CA PHE A 96 0.49 -0.37 11.82
C PHE A 96 0.04 0.77 12.71
N GLU A 97 -1.24 1.10 12.62
CA GLU A 97 -1.91 2.20 13.32
C GLU A 97 -3.08 1.62 14.13
N LEU A 98 -3.26 2.12 15.34
CA LEU A 98 -4.38 1.76 16.20
C LEU A 98 -4.88 2.98 16.97
N VAL A 99 -6.20 3.10 17.05
CA VAL A 99 -6.89 4.13 17.82
C VAL A 99 -7.72 3.46 18.91
N GLN A 100 -7.58 3.95 20.14
CA GLN A 100 -8.34 3.48 21.28
C GLN A 100 -9.17 4.61 21.85
N SER A 101 -10.47 4.38 22.05
CA SER A 101 -11.38 5.32 22.73
C SER A 101 -12.13 4.58 23.83
N ASP A 102 -12.21 5.14 25.03
CA ASP A 102 -12.90 4.52 26.17
C ASP A 102 -12.49 3.06 26.46
N ASN A 103 -11.21 2.74 26.25
CA ASN A 103 -10.61 1.39 26.33
C ASN A 103 -11.13 0.38 25.28
N GLU A 104 -11.80 0.84 24.24
CA GLU A 104 -12.20 0.05 23.08
C GLU A 104 -11.32 0.41 21.88
N ILE A 105 -10.95 -0.61 21.11
CA ILE A 105 -10.28 -0.43 19.82
C ILE A 105 -11.36 0.05 18.84
N VAL A 106 -11.20 1.29 18.38
CA VAL A 106 -12.16 1.93 17.46
C VAL A 106 -11.63 2.04 16.03
N HIS A 107 -10.32 1.84 15.83
CA HIS A 107 -9.72 1.80 14.51
C HIS A 107 -8.43 0.99 14.53
N VAL A 108 -8.22 0.21 13.47
CA VAL A 108 -6.98 -0.50 13.18
C VAL A 108 -6.71 -0.36 11.70
N GLN A 109 -5.47 0.00 11.35
CA GLN A 109 -5.05 0.03 9.96
C GLN A 109 -3.63 -0.47 9.82
N PHE A 110 -3.42 -1.32 8.83
CA PHE A 110 -2.13 -1.78 8.38
C PHE A 110 -1.93 -1.44 6.90
N ASP A 111 -0.80 -0.82 6.58
CA ASP A 111 -0.33 -0.69 5.21
C ASP A 111 1.10 -1.22 5.08
N GLU A 112 1.47 -1.64 3.88
CA GLU A 112 2.81 -2.09 3.57
C GLU A 112 3.32 -1.40 2.29
N GLN A 113 4.32 -0.54 2.45
CA GLN A 113 5.03 0.04 1.32
C GLN A 113 5.96 -0.98 0.68
N THR A 114 5.93 -1.05 -0.65
CA THR A 114 6.87 -1.89 -1.39
C THR A 114 8.31 -1.42 -1.20
N ARG A 115 9.25 -2.37 -1.20
CA ARG A 115 10.67 -2.06 -0.96
C ARG A 115 11.27 -1.17 -2.07
N PRO A 116 12.30 -0.36 -1.77
CA PRO A 116 12.95 0.51 -2.76
C PRO A 116 13.53 -0.23 -3.97
N ASN A 117 13.93 -1.48 -3.77
CA ASN A 117 14.44 -2.37 -4.82
C ASN A 117 13.42 -3.44 -5.23
N TYR A 118 12.13 -3.14 -5.18
CA TYR A 118 11.09 -4.05 -5.65
C TYR A 118 11.35 -4.43 -7.11
N TYR A 119 11.06 -5.67 -7.48
CA TYR A 119 11.48 -6.21 -8.78
C TYR A 119 10.70 -5.58 -9.94
N ASN A 120 9.45 -5.20 -9.71
CA ASN A 120 8.70 -4.36 -10.62
C ASN A 120 8.96 -2.89 -10.26
N ARG A 121 9.64 -2.16 -11.14
CA ARG A 121 9.95 -0.74 -10.92
C ARG A 121 8.71 0.14 -10.77
N PHE A 122 7.59 -0.28 -11.36
CA PHE A 122 6.31 0.43 -11.23
C PHE A 122 5.81 0.45 -9.78
N TYR A 123 6.17 -0.55 -8.97
CA TYR A 123 5.82 -0.64 -7.56
C TYR A 123 7.07 -0.55 -6.67
N GLN A 124 8.00 0.37 -6.94
CA GLN A 124 9.08 0.67 -5.99
C GLN A 124 8.64 1.83 -5.10
N ASP A 125 8.70 1.65 -3.77
CA ASP A 125 8.26 2.65 -2.78
C ASP A 125 6.78 3.05 -2.91
N VAL A 126 5.95 2.11 -3.37
CA VAL A 126 4.50 2.32 -3.57
C VAL A 126 3.73 1.68 -2.40
N PRO A 127 2.81 2.41 -1.74
CA PRO A 127 1.90 1.83 -0.75
C PRO A 127 1.00 0.79 -1.42
N LYS A 128 0.66 -0.28 -0.71
CA LYS A 128 -0.13 -1.37 -1.29
C LYS A 128 -1.62 -1.15 -1.14
N ARG A 129 -2.07 -0.58 -0.03
CA ARG A 129 -3.48 -0.55 0.36
C ARG A 129 -4.40 0.03 -0.72
N LEU A 130 -4.13 1.25 -1.19
CA LEU A 130 -5.01 1.96 -2.12
C LEU A 130 -4.39 2.12 -3.52
N SER A 131 -3.49 1.21 -3.93
CA SER A 131 -2.87 1.23 -5.26
C SER A 131 -3.28 0.05 -6.13
N GLU A 132 -2.92 0.12 -7.41
CA GLU A 132 -3.12 -0.91 -8.43
C GLU A 132 -2.43 -2.25 -8.09
N TYR A 133 -1.53 -2.25 -7.10
CA TYR A 133 -0.79 -3.43 -6.66
C TYR A 133 -1.71 -4.62 -6.37
N ASN A 134 -2.84 -4.38 -5.70
CA ASN A 134 -3.78 -5.44 -5.32
C ASN A 134 -4.40 -6.14 -6.53
N PHE A 135 -4.77 -5.38 -7.56
CA PHE A 135 -5.25 -5.93 -8.82
C PHE A 135 -4.18 -6.75 -9.53
N ASP A 136 -2.98 -6.21 -9.66
CA ASP A 136 -1.85 -6.89 -10.30
C ASP A 136 -1.41 -8.16 -9.56
N MET A 137 -1.56 -8.19 -8.24
CA MET A 137 -1.30 -9.37 -7.42
C MET A 137 -2.42 -10.39 -7.59
N GLY A 138 -3.68 -9.94 -7.52
CA GLY A 138 -4.87 -10.75 -7.75
C GLY A 138 -4.80 -11.52 -9.07
N ASP A 139 -4.55 -10.82 -10.18
CA ASP A 139 -4.44 -11.43 -11.52
C ASP A 139 -3.34 -12.51 -11.60
N LYS A 140 -2.26 -12.35 -10.85
CA LYS A 140 -1.08 -13.24 -10.90
C LYS A 140 -1.13 -14.38 -9.89
N LYS A 141 -1.89 -14.24 -8.82
CA LYS A 141 -1.83 -15.10 -7.63
C LYS A 141 -3.19 -15.64 -7.19
N GLY A 142 -4.28 -15.13 -7.73
CA GLY A 142 -5.65 -15.49 -7.32
C GLY A 142 -6.04 -14.96 -5.94
N ALA A 143 -5.24 -14.06 -5.36
CA ALA A 143 -5.52 -13.38 -4.10
C ALA A 143 -4.78 -12.04 -4.08
N ALA A 144 -5.42 -11.00 -3.57
CA ALA A 144 -4.82 -9.70 -3.33
C ALA A 144 -4.27 -9.62 -1.90
N TRP A 145 -3.24 -8.80 -1.71
CA TRP A 145 -2.63 -8.61 -0.39
C TRP A 145 -3.63 -8.03 0.61
N ILE A 146 -4.44 -7.07 0.17
CA ILE A 146 -5.40 -6.35 1.01
C ILE A 146 -6.53 -7.24 1.56
N GLU A 147 -6.91 -8.32 0.86
CA GLU A 147 -8.00 -9.21 1.30
C GLU A 147 -7.74 -9.80 2.69
N SER A 148 -6.51 -10.28 2.94
CA SER A 148 -6.14 -10.76 4.27
C SER A 148 -5.98 -9.63 5.29
N VAL A 149 -5.58 -8.44 4.84
CA VAL A 149 -5.32 -7.31 5.75
C VAL A 149 -6.62 -6.82 6.36
N VAL A 150 -7.61 -6.51 5.51
CA VAL A 150 -8.92 -6.03 5.99
C VAL A 150 -9.64 -7.11 6.80
N LEU A 151 -9.54 -8.38 6.40
CA LEU A 151 -10.09 -9.49 7.17
C LEU A 151 -9.50 -9.58 8.59
N VAL A 152 -8.21 -9.32 8.75
CA VAL A 152 -7.57 -9.36 10.06
C VAL A 152 -7.90 -8.09 10.86
N GLU A 153 -7.95 -6.92 10.23
CA GLU A 153 -8.39 -5.67 10.87
C GLU A 153 -9.82 -5.80 11.42
N ASP A 154 -10.73 -6.36 10.65
CA ASP A 154 -12.11 -6.63 11.06
C ASP A 154 -12.14 -7.56 12.28
N GLN A 155 -11.40 -8.67 12.25
CA GLN A 155 -11.29 -9.56 13.42
C GLN A 155 -10.70 -8.84 14.64
N MET A 156 -9.73 -7.94 14.45
CA MET A 156 -9.15 -7.19 15.56
C MET A 156 -10.16 -6.23 16.21
N LEU A 157 -10.99 -5.58 15.40
CA LEU A 157 -12.08 -4.71 15.85
C LEU A 157 -13.22 -5.51 16.50
N GLU A 158 -13.66 -6.61 15.89
CA GLU A 158 -14.75 -7.44 16.41
C GLU A 158 -14.38 -8.15 17.72
N GLU A 159 -13.16 -8.69 17.79
CA GLU A 159 -12.69 -9.45 18.94
C GLU A 159 -12.01 -8.59 20.01
N GLN A 160 -11.79 -7.30 19.73
CA GLN A 160 -11.13 -6.34 20.62
C GLN A 160 -9.76 -6.83 21.11
N ARG A 161 -8.97 -7.41 20.19
CA ARG A 161 -7.59 -7.86 20.42
C ARG A 161 -6.74 -7.62 19.17
N VAL A 162 -5.42 -7.42 19.33
CA VAL A 162 -4.51 -7.26 18.18
C VAL A 162 -3.44 -8.35 18.08
N THR A 163 -3.41 -9.28 19.04
CA THR A 163 -2.45 -10.39 19.06
C THR A 163 -3.17 -11.73 19.06
N GLY A 164 -2.42 -12.78 18.74
CA GLY A 164 -2.92 -14.15 18.63
C GLY A 164 -3.15 -14.59 17.19
N ASP A 165 -3.89 -15.68 17.05
CA ASP A 165 -4.19 -16.28 15.75
C ASP A 165 -5.37 -15.55 15.09
N PHE A 166 -5.28 -15.32 13.78
CA PHE A 166 -6.34 -14.72 12.98
C PHE A 166 -6.52 -15.50 11.68
N ASP A 167 -7.74 -15.50 11.17
CA ASP A 167 -8.03 -16.05 9.85
C ASP A 167 -7.44 -15.15 8.76
N VAL A 168 -6.89 -15.78 7.73
CA VAL A 168 -6.21 -15.13 6.60
C VAL A 168 -6.62 -15.76 5.28
N VAL A 169 -6.55 -14.99 4.21
CA VAL A 169 -6.81 -15.49 2.85
C VAL A 169 -5.59 -16.27 2.34
N SER A 170 -5.86 -17.47 1.82
CA SER A 170 -4.82 -18.31 1.23
C SER A 170 -4.15 -17.61 0.06
N GLY A 171 -2.82 -17.50 0.08
CA GLY A 171 -2.05 -16.75 -0.92
C GLY A 171 -1.69 -15.32 -0.52
N ALA A 172 -2.30 -14.79 0.55
CA ALA A 172 -2.07 -13.44 1.06
C ALA A 172 -1.67 -13.40 2.57
N SER A 173 -1.17 -14.51 3.14
CA SER A 173 -0.82 -14.58 4.57
C SER A 173 0.58 -14.08 4.93
N ASN A 174 1.54 -14.10 3.99
CA ASN A 174 2.95 -13.83 4.28
C ASN A 174 3.18 -12.45 4.93
N SER A 175 2.49 -11.41 4.44
CA SER A 175 2.60 -10.06 5.02
C SER A 175 1.93 -9.97 6.39
N ILE A 176 0.86 -10.72 6.64
CA ILE A 176 0.20 -10.77 7.95
C ILE A 176 1.17 -11.36 8.98
N GLU A 177 1.70 -12.54 8.69
CA GLU A 177 2.57 -13.28 9.61
C GLU A 177 3.92 -12.60 9.84
N GLN A 178 4.50 -11.97 8.81
CA GLN A 178 5.86 -11.44 8.87
C GLN A 178 5.94 -9.93 9.15
N SER A 179 4.83 -9.21 9.01
CA SER A 179 4.78 -7.75 9.15
C SER A 179 3.67 -7.30 10.09
N MET A 180 2.41 -7.53 9.73
CA MET A 180 1.26 -7.01 10.48
C MET A 180 1.27 -7.48 11.95
N LEU A 181 1.29 -8.80 12.20
CA LEU A 181 1.23 -9.34 13.56
C LEU A 181 2.45 -8.96 14.42
N PRO A 182 3.70 -8.99 13.91
CA PRO A 182 4.84 -8.48 14.66
C PRO A 182 4.76 -6.98 15.04
N LEU A 183 4.12 -6.14 14.21
CA LEU A 183 3.86 -4.74 14.58
C LEU A 183 2.72 -4.62 15.60
N ALA A 184 1.68 -5.42 15.43
CA ALA A 184 0.55 -5.47 16.34
C ALA A 184 0.99 -5.88 17.76
N GLU A 185 1.91 -6.84 17.89
CA GLU A 185 2.54 -7.20 19.17
C GLU A 185 3.24 -6.00 19.84
N LYS A 186 3.94 -5.16 19.06
CA LYS A 186 4.60 -3.96 19.58
C LYS A 186 3.58 -2.91 20.03
N ILE A 187 2.50 -2.73 19.27
CA ILE A 187 1.40 -1.84 19.66
C ILE A 187 0.72 -2.35 20.93
N ASP A 188 0.56 -3.66 21.10
CA ASP A 188 0.00 -4.28 22.30
C ASP A 188 0.88 -4.03 23.54
N GLU A 189 2.20 -3.99 23.38
CA GLU A 189 3.11 -3.55 24.45
C GLU A 189 2.98 -2.04 24.72
N MET A 190 2.91 -1.21 23.67
CA MET A 190 2.84 0.26 23.76
C MET A 190 1.56 0.75 24.46
N ARG A 191 0.40 0.14 24.17
CA ARG A 191 -0.90 0.53 24.75
C ARG A 191 -1.01 0.35 26.26
N SER A 192 -0.08 -0.41 26.86
CA SER A 192 0.00 -0.55 28.31
C SER A 192 0.44 0.73 29.02
N GLN A 193 0.90 1.74 28.26
CA GLN A 193 1.29 3.04 28.78
C GLN A 193 0.43 4.17 28.19
N PRO A 194 0.25 5.29 28.93
CA PRO A 194 -0.40 6.47 28.39
C PRO A 194 0.39 7.02 27.19
N THR A 195 -0.32 7.44 26.16
CA THR A 195 0.23 8.17 25.02
C THR A 195 -0.13 9.66 25.14
N SER A 196 0.71 10.54 24.59
CA SER A 196 0.33 11.93 24.33
C SER A 196 -0.22 12.12 22.92
N GLU A 197 -0.15 11.08 22.07
CA GLU A 197 -0.63 11.15 20.71
C GLU A 197 -2.14 10.92 20.64
N SER A 198 -2.82 11.75 19.85
CA SER A 198 -4.26 11.65 19.63
C SER A 198 -4.56 11.65 18.14
N TYR A 199 -5.53 10.83 17.75
CA TYR A 199 -5.96 10.66 16.37
C TYR A 199 -7.35 11.27 16.20
N TYR A 200 -7.54 11.98 15.08
CA TYR A 200 -8.83 12.46 14.59
C TYR A 200 -8.94 12.10 13.11
N GLY A 201 -9.82 11.16 12.78
CA GLY A 201 -10.11 10.71 11.42
C GLY A 201 -11.56 10.98 11.09
N ILE A 202 -11.85 11.55 9.92
CA ILE A 202 -13.22 11.71 9.44
C ILE A 202 -13.31 11.28 7.98
N ALA A 203 -14.31 10.48 7.64
CA ALA A 203 -14.63 10.16 6.26
C ALA A 203 -16.07 10.53 5.89
N GLU A 204 -16.25 11.05 4.69
CA GLU A 204 -17.56 11.41 4.15
C GLU A 204 -17.70 11.02 2.67
N ASP A 205 -18.88 10.50 2.32
CA ASP A 205 -19.28 10.27 0.94
C ASP A 205 -19.51 11.61 0.24
N LEU A 206 -18.69 11.91 -0.77
CA LEU A 206 -18.79 13.12 -1.59
C LEU A 206 -19.85 12.97 -2.71
N GLY A 207 -20.40 11.77 -2.88
CA GLY A 207 -21.15 11.37 -4.05
C GLY A 207 -20.25 11.03 -5.23
N ASN A 208 -20.87 10.64 -6.34
CA ASN A 208 -20.21 10.31 -7.62
C ASN A 208 -19.14 9.19 -7.55
N GLY A 209 -19.17 8.39 -6.47
CA GLY A 209 -18.23 7.28 -6.24
C GLY A 209 -16.89 7.73 -5.65
N LEU A 210 -16.88 8.82 -4.87
CA LEU A 210 -15.71 9.30 -4.12
C LEU A 210 -16.02 9.44 -2.63
N THR A 211 -15.12 8.94 -1.80
CA THR A 211 -15.13 9.14 -0.35
C THR A 211 -13.94 10.02 0.02
N ALA A 212 -14.19 11.16 0.67
CA ALA A 212 -13.13 11.98 1.25
C ALA A 212 -12.73 11.39 2.60
N TYR A 213 -11.43 11.37 2.90
CA TYR A 213 -10.90 10.97 4.18
C TYR A 213 -9.83 11.95 4.65
N LEU A 214 -9.98 12.43 5.88
CA LEU A 214 -9.03 13.31 6.53
C LEU A 214 -8.60 12.70 7.87
N LYS A 215 -7.29 12.47 8.02
CA LYS A 215 -6.63 12.07 9.27
C LYS A 215 -5.78 13.23 9.79
N VAL A 216 -5.88 13.50 11.09
CA VAL A 216 -5.08 14.48 11.83
C VAL A 216 -4.52 13.82 13.08
N ILE A 217 -3.20 13.87 13.24
CA ILE A 217 -2.50 13.36 14.44
C ILE A 217 -1.96 14.54 15.23
N LEU A 218 -2.17 14.50 16.54
CA LEU A 218 -1.58 15.43 17.49
C LEU A 218 -0.59 14.68 18.39
N ASP A 219 0.46 15.37 18.83
CA ASP A 219 1.23 15.03 20.04
C ASP A 219 1.02 16.15 21.06
N GLY A 220 0.20 15.88 22.08
CA GLY A 220 -0.37 16.91 22.95
C GLY A 220 -1.25 17.88 22.16
N ASP A 221 -0.87 19.16 22.12
CA ASP A 221 -1.59 20.21 21.38
C ASP A 221 -0.91 20.56 20.04
N THR A 222 0.09 19.79 19.61
CA THR A 222 0.82 20.03 18.36
C THR A 222 0.36 19.05 17.29
N ILE A 223 -0.15 19.56 16.17
CA ILE A 223 -0.42 18.77 14.97
C ILE A 223 0.92 18.28 14.40
N THR A 224 1.08 16.96 14.32
CA THR A 224 2.28 16.29 13.82
C THR A 224 2.08 15.70 12.42
N GLU A 225 0.84 15.41 12.05
CA GLU A 225 0.49 14.88 10.73
C GLU A 225 -0.93 15.29 10.34
N VAL A 226 -1.08 15.67 9.07
CA VAL A 226 -2.38 15.75 8.39
C VAL A 226 -2.29 14.98 7.09
N ARG A 227 -3.28 14.10 6.87
CA ARG A 227 -3.38 13.30 5.66
C ARG A 227 -4.78 13.38 5.09
N TYR A 228 -4.90 13.98 3.91
CA TYR A 228 -6.13 14.02 3.13
C TYR A 228 -6.02 13.12 1.91
N ASP A 229 -7.09 12.38 1.63
CA ASP A 229 -7.21 11.56 0.41
C ASP A 229 -8.66 11.52 -0.09
N GLU A 230 -8.81 11.15 -1.36
CA GLU A 230 -10.09 10.85 -1.98
C GLU A 230 -10.05 9.45 -2.59
N ILE A 231 -10.90 8.58 -2.08
CA ILE A 231 -10.89 7.14 -2.35
C ILE A 231 -12.03 6.82 -3.29
N PHE A 232 -11.73 6.13 -4.40
CA PHE A 232 -12.73 5.71 -5.36
C PHE A 232 -13.57 4.56 -4.79
N ALA A 233 -14.84 4.52 -5.17
CA ALA A 233 -15.78 3.48 -4.73
C ALA A 233 -15.30 2.06 -5.03
N ASP A 234 -15.88 1.10 -4.30
CA ASP A 234 -15.51 -0.31 -4.42
C ASP A 234 -16.04 -1.00 -5.68
N ASP A 235 -17.07 -0.44 -6.32
CA ASP A 235 -17.63 -0.93 -7.59
C ASP A 235 -17.54 0.17 -8.67
N PRO A 236 -16.99 -0.13 -9.86
CA PRO A 236 -16.95 0.82 -10.97
C PRO A 236 -18.31 1.41 -11.36
N LYS A 237 -19.42 0.73 -11.06
CA LYS A 237 -20.78 1.20 -11.35
C LYS A 237 -21.17 2.43 -10.53
N ASP A 238 -20.61 2.57 -9.33
CA ASP A 238 -20.90 3.66 -8.40
C ASP A 238 -20.08 4.92 -8.72
N ILE A 239 -19.07 4.79 -9.58
CA ILE A 239 -18.28 5.91 -10.10
C ILE A 239 -18.99 6.49 -11.33
N GLU A 240 -19.41 7.75 -11.23
CA GLU A 240 -20.19 8.41 -12.30
C GLU A 240 -19.36 8.70 -13.54
N ASP A 241 -18.15 9.26 -13.39
CA ASP A 241 -17.27 9.59 -14.51
C ASP A 241 -16.68 8.30 -15.12
N PRO A 242 -17.00 7.96 -16.39
CA PRO A 242 -16.46 6.78 -17.06
C PRO A 242 -14.93 6.70 -17.08
N LYS A 243 -14.23 7.83 -17.06
CA LYS A 243 -12.76 7.88 -17.06
C LYS A 243 -12.15 7.50 -15.72
N LEU A 244 -12.91 7.65 -14.63
CA LEU A 244 -12.46 7.36 -13.28
C LEU A 244 -12.78 5.93 -12.85
N LYS A 245 -13.71 5.26 -13.53
CA LYS A 245 -14.07 3.84 -13.29
C LYS A 245 -12.88 2.86 -13.19
N PRO A 246 -11.78 3.00 -13.97
CA PRO A 246 -10.62 2.13 -13.81
C PRO A 246 -9.90 2.22 -12.46
N PHE A 247 -10.12 3.29 -11.69
CA PHE A 247 -9.46 3.53 -10.40
C PHE A 247 -10.26 3.05 -9.18
N TYR A 248 -11.37 2.31 -9.39
CA TYR A 248 -12.14 1.74 -8.29
C TYR A 248 -11.24 0.97 -7.29
N ARG A 249 -11.58 1.03 -5.99
CA ARG A 249 -10.79 0.50 -4.86
C ARG A 249 -9.35 1.04 -4.75
N GLN A 250 -9.05 2.17 -5.39
CA GLN A 250 -7.80 2.89 -5.26
C GLN A 250 -8.08 4.30 -4.74
N SER A 251 -7.04 5.08 -4.47
CA SER A 251 -7.20 6.49 -4.10
C SER A 251 -6.43 7.41 -5.03
N LYS A 252 -6.82 8.69 -5.03
CA LYS A 252 -6.10 9.72 -5.79
C LYS A 252 -4.66 9.90 -5.31
N TYR A 253 -4.41 9.71 -4.00
CA TYR A 253 -3.07 9.81 -3.46
C TYR A 253 -2.21 8.60 -3.82
N GLU A 254 -2.70 7.37 -3.63
CA GLU A 254 -1.87 6.15 -3.67
C GLU A 254 -1.83 5.45 -5.04
N SER A 255 -2.80 5.72 -5.91
CA SER A 255 -2.80 5.21 -7.28
C SER A 255 -1.60 5.77 -8.05
N VAL A 256 -0.79 4.87 -8.60
CA VAL A 256 0.42 5.25 -9.36
C VAL A 256 0.04 5.73 -10.77
N SER A 257 -1.08 5.26 -11.30
CA SER A 257 -1.55 5.57 -12.65
C SER A 257 -2.62 6.66 -12.71
N TYR A 258 -3.11 7.15 -11.57
CA TYR A 258 -4.05 8.25 -11.53
C TYR A 258 -3.40 9.57 -11.99
N ASP A 259 -3.99 10.15 -13.04
CA ASP A 259 -3.58 11.44 -13.59
C ASP A 259 -4.53 12.54 -13.09
N GLU A 260 -4.05 13.38 -12.17
CA GLU A 260 -4.83 14.52 -11.65
C GLU A 260 -5.08 15.59 -12.74
N PRO A 261 -6.34 15.91 -13.09
CA PRO A 261 -6.69 16.90 -14.12
C PRO A 261 -6.03 18.28 -13.96
N TYR A 262 -5.75 18.69 -12.73
CA TYR A 262 -5.17 20.01 -12.43
C TYR A 262 -3.64 20.08 -12.59
N ARG A 263 -3.01 19.10 -13.26
CA ARG A 263 -1.59 19.15 -13.70
C ARG A 263 -0.56 19.38 -12.60
N ILE A 264 -0.95 19.15 -11.35
CA ILE A 264 -0.10 18.87 -10.21
C ILE A 264 -0.56 17.53 -9.65
N GLY A 265 0.37 16.64 -9.28
CA GLY A 265 0.00 15.36 -8.69
C GLY A 265 -0.79 15.59 -7.40
N PHE A 266 -1.90 14.88 -7.23
CA PHE A 266 -2.73 14.97 -6.03
C PHE A 266 -1.90 14.71 -4.77
N ASN A 267 -1.08 13.65 -4.80
CA ASN A 267 -0.15 13.33 -3.73
C ASN A 267 0.82 14.47 -3.38
N VAL A 268 1.39 15.14 -4.39
CA VAL A 268 2.30 16.29 -4.19
C VAL A 268 1.57 17.46 -3.53
N GLN A 269 0.32 17.72 -3.92
CA GLN A 269 -0.50 18.75 -3.31
C GLN A 269 -0.81 18.42 -1.84
N MET A 270 -1.16 17.16 -1.54
CA MET A 270 -1.48 16.73 -0.17
C MET A 270 -0.25 16.65 0.73
N ASP A 271 0.93 16.34 0.18
CA ASP A 271 2.19 16.42 0.93
C ASP A 271 2.52 17.88 1.31
N ALA A 272 2.34 18.82 0.37
CA ALA A 272 2.51 20.24 0.65
C ALA A 272 1.49 20.76 1.69
N LEU A 273 0.24 20.27 1.63
CA LEU A 273 -0.78 20.56 2.63
C LEU A 273 -0.35 20.08 4.03
N ASN A 274 0.12 18.83 4.15
CA ASN A 274 0.64 18.31 5.41
C ASN A 274 1.77 19.19 5.96
N GLU A 275 2.78 19.50 5.15
CA GLU A 275 3.91 20.35 5.56
C GLU A 275 3.43 21.73 6.05
N LYS A 276 2.51 22.34 5.30
CA LYS A 276 1.93 23.65 5.62
C LYS A 276 1.16 23.63 6.94
N VAL A 277 0.30 22.64 7.17
CA VAL A 277 -0.49 22.54 8.40
C VAL A 277 0.42 22.25 9.59
N VAL A 278 1.41 21.37 9.45
CA VAL A 278 2.38 21.10 10.52
C VAL A 278 3.22 22.34 10.83
N GLU A 279 3.57 23.17 9.85
CA GLU A 279 4.30 24.42 10.10
C GLU A 279 3.42 25.48 10.78
N THR A 280 2.19 25.65 10.32
CA THR A 280 1.31 26.75 10.74
C THR A 280 0.42 26.42 11.93
N GLN A 281 0.19 25.13 12.17
CA GLN A 281 -0.78 24.59 13.13
C GLN A 281 -2.22 25.04 12.84
N ASP A 282 -2.52 25.34 11.57
CA ASP A 282 -3.83 25.80 11.12
C ASP A 282 -4.37 24.88 10.01
N LEU A 283 -5.38 24.07 10.35
CA LEU A 283 -6.08 23.17 9.42
C LEU A 283 -6.77 23.91 8.25
N LEU A 284 -6.98 25.22 8.37
CA LEU A 284 -7.73 26.00 7.38
C LEU A 284 -6.82 26.89 6.51
N ASP A 285 -5.51 26.96 6.82
CA ASP A 285 -4.57 27.77 6.05
C ASP A 285 -4.08 27.06 4.80
N LEU A 286 -4.80 27.25 3.70
CA LEU A 286 -4.37 26.82 2.37
C LEU A 286 -3.45 27.82 1.66
N SER A 287 -3.07 28.94 2.29
CA SER A 287 -2.32 29.98 1.61
C SER A 287 -0.98 29.47 1.08
N GLU A 288 -0.62 29.93 -0.12
CA GLU A 288 0.64 29.59 -0.81
C GLU A 288 0.74 28.12 -1.27
N LEU A 289 -0.27 27.28 -1.02
CA LEU A 289 -0.36 25.96 -1.62
C LEU A 289 -0.59 26.06 -3.14
N PRO A 290 -0.10 25.07 -3.91
CA PRO A 290 -0.40 25.00 -5.33
C PRO A 290 -1.89 24.75 -5.59
N ALA A 291 -2.38 25.24 -6.74
CA ALA A 291 -3.74 25.01 -7.21
C ALA A 291 -4.85 25.48 -6.24
N ILE A 292 -4.73 26.71 -5.71
CA ILE A 292 -5.73 27.32 -4.82
C ILE A 292 -6.40 28.59 -5.38
N ASP A 293 -5.88 29.18 -6.47
CA ASP A 293 -6.43 30.41 -7.07
C ASP A 293 -7.62 30.15 -8.01
N GLU A 294 -8.47 31.17 -8.16
CA GLU A 294 -9.65 31.16 -9.03
C GLU A 294 -9.31 31.09 -10.54
N THR A 295 -8.10 31.50 -10.95
CA THR A 295 -7.68 31.53 -12.35
C THR A 295 -6.28 30.96 -12.52
N GLY A 296 -6.09 30.06 -13.51
CA GLY A 296 -4.77 29.52 -13.84
C GLY A 296 -4.12 30.23 -15.03
N ASP A 297 -2.87 30.67 -14.89
CA ASP A 297 -1.96 30.94 -16.01
C ASP A 297 -0.68 30.10 -15.87
N TYR A 298 -0.71 28.96 -16.56
CA TYR A 298 0.42 28.02 -16.59
C TYR A 298 1.69 28.65 -17.20
N LYS A 299 1.57 29.59 -18.14
CA LYS A 299 2.74 30.17 -18.84
C LYS A 299 3.48 31.19 -17.99
N SER A 300 2.80 31.91 -17.11
CA SER A 300 3.42 32.98 -16.32
C SER A 300 3.79 32.55 -14.90
N ALA A 301 3.02 31.64 -14.29
CA ALA A 301 3.12 31.31 -12.87
C ALA A 301 3.19 29.80 -12.57
N GLY A 302 3.08 28.93 -13.58
CA GLY A 302 2.94 27.48 -13.37
C GLY A 302 1.61 27.08 -12.70
N PHE A 303 0.64 28.00 -12.68
CA PHE A 303 -0.57 27.92 -11.87
C PHE A 303 -1.69 27.09 -12.54
N THR A 304 -2.44 26.35 -11.73
CA THR A 304 -3.63 25.57 -12.11
C THR A 304 -4.83 26.00 -11.27
N VAL A 305 -6.05 25.87 -11.79
CA VAL A 305 -7.28 26.35 -11.12
C VAL A 305 -7.51 25.55 -9.83
N ARG A 306 -8.08 26.19 -8.80
CA ARG A 306 -8.55 25.52 -7.57
C ARG A 306 -9.27 24.22 -7.88
N ASN A 307 -8.82 23.12 -7.29
CA ASN A 307 -9.49 21.83 -7.40
C ASN A 307 -10.56 21.66 -6.32
N ASP A 308 -11.63 20.93 -6.65
CA ASP A 308 -12.72 20.63 -5.72
C ASP A 308 -12.21 19.94 -4.44
N SER A 309 -11.09 19.22 -4.52
CA SER A 309 -10.44 18.57 -3.39
C SER A 309 -9.98 19.55 -2.30
N CYS A 310 -9.64 20.80 -2.63
CA CYS A 310 -9.38 21.83 -1.61
C CYS A 310 -10.64 22.14 -0.79
N ASP A 311 -11.81 22.21 -1.45
CA ASP A 311 -13.07 22.53 -0.78
C ASP A 311 -13.57 21.34 0.04
N ASN A 312 -13.43 20.12 -0.49
CA ASN A 312 -13.72 18.88 0.23
C ASN A 312 -12.84 18.75 1.48
N TYR A 313 -11.53 19.01 1.37
CA TYR A 313 -10.62 19.06 2.50
C TYR A 313 -11.08 20.07 3.56
N LEU A 314 -11.36 21.33 3.16
CA LEU A 314 -11.78 22.36 4.11
C LEU A 314 -13.07 21.98 4.84
N ALA A 315 -14.03 21.33 4.16
CA ALA A 315 -15.26 20.89 4.78
C ALA A 315 -15.02 19.85 5.90
N LEU A 316 -14.05 18.95 5.73
CA LEU A 316 -13.64 18.00 6.78
C LEU A 316 -12.77 18.66 7.85
N ALA A 317 -11.86 19.54 7.43
CA ALA A 317 -10.95 20.26 8.31
C ALA A 317 -11.70 21.17 9.29
N GLU A 318 -12.77 21.84 8.85
CA GLU A 318 -13.65 22.62 9.73
C GLU A 318 -14.27 21.74 10.83
N LYS A 319 -14.75 20.54 10.46
CA LYS A 319 -15.35 19.60 11.42
C LYS A 319 -14.34 19.08 12.43
N ILE A 320 -13.14 18.71 11.98
CA ILE A 320 -12.04 18.31 12.89
C ILE A 320 -11.65 19.49 13.77
N GLN A 321 -11.52 20.71 13.23
CA GLN A 321 -11.13 21.88 14.02
C GLN A 321 -12.15 22.19 15.13
N ASP A 322 -13.45 22.06 14.83
CA ASP A 322 -14.51 22.22 15.84
C ASP A 322 -14.44 21.12 16.92
N GLU A 323 -14.12 19.88 16.53
CA GLU A 323 -13.94 18.78 17.48
C GLU A 323 -12.71 18.98 18.37
N LEU A 324 -11.58 19.38 17.79
CA LEU A 324 -10.35 19.69 18.53
C LEU A 324 -10.61 20.76 19.60
N LYS A 325 -11.32 21.84 19.23
CA LYS A 325 -11.72 22.89 20.19
C LYS A 325 -12.67 22.36 21.27
N ALA A 326 -13.56 21.43 20.94
CA ALA A 326 -14.49 20.83 21.90
C ALA A 326 -13.76 19.95 22.93
N ASP A 327 -12.70 19.25 22.50
CA ASP A 327 -11.84 18.44 23.37
C ASP A 327 -10.78 19.26 24.12
N GLY A 328 -10.68 20.56 23.82
CA GLY A 328 -9.81 21.50 24.52
C GLY A 328 -8.42 21.68 23.91
N HIS A 329 -8.22 21.20 22.68
CA HIS A 329 -7.06 21.50 21.84
C HIS A 329 -7.26 22.82 21.08
N LEU A 330 -6.15 23.42 20.63
CA LEU A 330 -6.03 24.60 19.74
C LEU A 330 -6.91 25.81 20.10
#